data_AF-A0A6A6J135-F1
#
_entry.id   AF-A0A6A6J135-F1
#
_cell.length_a   1.000
_cell.length_b   1.000
_cell.length_c   1.000
_cell.angle_alpha   90.00
_cell.angle_beta   90.00
_cell.angle_gamma   90.00
#
_symmetry.space_group_name_H-M   'P 1'
#
loop_
_entity.id
_entity.type
_entity.pdbx_description
1 polymer ?
#
loop_
_entity_poly.entity_id
_entity_poly.type
_entity_poly.pdbx_seq_one_letter_code
_entity_poly.pdbx_strand_id
1 'polypeptide(L)'
;MAPPPSSLYTLSFFLAALTTLLVCASLRLLAILPRTPFRPQPIRRKPIATRVLIVLGSGGHTHEMFYLLRELDTSKYTHRTYVVSSGDAFSAQRAVEFEGELEVREKARLRRKEELEEEEDEKLEGQNGKIATQNEERQACTGPDHYNVATVPRARHIYQSILTTPVSSLWTLWKSFPPLLAAPPLLPDQSPQTPYEAAAQDLPDLILTNGPATGVIIVLGSLILRFFNLRGANSRGKCKTVYVESFARVKTLSLSGKLLLRVVDRFVVQWEALEGKGGRAEFWGVLV
;
A
#
# COMPACT_ATOMS: atom_id res chain seq x y z
N MET A 1 -6.36 -42.15 -30.77
CA MET A 1 -4.95 -42.57 -30.82
C MET A 1 -4.12 -41.38 -30.34
N ALA A 2 -3.47 -41.47 -29.18
CA ALA A 2 -2.66 -40.35 -28.67
C ALA A 2 -1.49 -40.12 -29.64
N PRO A 3 -1.13 -38.85 -29.94
CA PRO A 3 -0.03 -38.56 -30.85
C PRO A 3 1.29 -39.13 -30.29
N PRO A 4 2.22 -39.57 -31.15
CA PRO A 4 3.50 -40.11 -30.69
C PRO A 4 4.30 -39.04 -29.94
N PRO A 5 5.11 -39.40 -28.93
CA PRO A 5 5.84 -38.45 -28.09
C PRO A 5 6.84 -37.58 -28.87
N SER A 6 7.21 -37.98 -30.10
CA SER A 6 8.01 -37.18 -31.04
C SER A 6 7.31 -35.89 -31.49
N SER A 7 5.97 -35.84 -31.47
CA SER A 7 5.18 -34.65 -31.84
C SER A 7 5.33 -33.49 -30.85
N LEU A 8 5.72 -33.77 -29.59
CA LEU A 8 5.96 -32.75 -28.55
C LEU A 8 7.24 -31.94 -28.80
N TYR A 9 8.17 -32.46 -29.61
CA TYR A 9 9.43 -31.78 -29.96
C TYR A 9 9.33 -30.97 -31.25
N THR A 10 8.14 -30.86 -31.85
CA THR A 10 7.94 -30.08 -33.06
C THR A 10 7.94 -28.58 -32.76
N LEU A 11 8.55 -27.78 -33.64
CA LEU A 11 8.51 -26.32 -33.56
C LEU A 11 7.06 -25.79 -33.49
N SER A 12 6.14 -26.43 -34.23
CA SER A 12 4.71 -26.12 -34.20
C SER A 12 4.08 -26.29 -32.82
N PHE A 13 4.45 -27.36 -32.10
CA PHE A 13 3.96 -27.57 -30.74
C PHE A 13 4.48 -26.49 -29.78
N PHE A 14 5.76 -26.12 -29.88
CA PHE A 14 6.33 -25.04 -29.07
C PHE A 14 5.65 -23.68 -29.34
N LEU A 15 5.43 -23.34 -30.61
CA LEU A 15 4.74 -22.11 -31.00
C LEU A 15 3.28 -22.09 -30.51
N ALA A 16 2.57 -23.21 -30.64
CA ALA A 16 1.20 -23.34 -30.12
C ALA A 16 1.14 -23.22 -28.59
N ALA A 17 2.09 -23.83 -27.88
CA ALA A 17 2.19 -23.71 -26.43
C ALA A 17 2.51 -22.27 -25.98
N LEU A 18 3.47 -21.61 -26.64
CA LEU A 18 3.85 -20.22 -26.36
C LEU A 18 2.68 -19.26 -26.60
N THR A 19 1.98 -19.39 -27.74
CA THR A 19 0.81 -18.55 -28.05
C THR A 19 -0.31 -18.75 -27.05
N THR A 20 -0.61 -20.00 -26.68
CA THR A 20 -1.59 -20.31 -25.64
C THR A 20 -1.21 -19.69 -24.29
N LEU A 21 0.06 -19.78 -23.90
CA LEU A 21 0.58 -19.16 -22.68
C LEU A 21 0.42 -17.64 -22.72
N LEU A 22 0.76 -17.00 -23.85
CA LEU A 22 0.61 -15.56 -24.02
C LEU A 22 -0.85 -15.11 -23.96
N VAL A 23 -1.78 -15.87 -24.55
CA VAL A 23 -3.22 -15.60 -24.45
C VAL A 23 -3.69 -15.72 -22.99
N CYS A 24 -3.35 -16.83 -22.32
CA CYS A 24 -3.69 -17.03 -20.90
C CYS A 24 -3.11 -15.92 -20.01
N ALA A 25 -1.85 -15.54 -20.23
CA ALA A 25 -1.20 -14.45 -19.50
C ALA A 25 -1.89 -13.10 -19.75
N SER A 26 -2.26 -12.82 -21.00
CA SER A 26 -2.97 -11.60 -21.37
C SER A 26 -4.35 -11.54 -20.72
N LEU A 27 -5.12 -12.63 -20.78
CA LEU A 27 -6.43 -12.73 -20.11
C LEU A 27 -6.29 -12.57 -18.59
N ARG A 28 -5.27 -13.19 -17.99
CA ARG A 28 -4.98 -13.07 -16.55
C ARG A 28 -4.64 -11.64 -16.17
N LEU A 29 -3.77 -10.98 -16.92
CA LEU A 29 -3.40 -9.58 -16.70
C LEU A 29 -4.63 -8.68 -16.80
N LEU A 30 -5.41 -8.83 -17.88
CA LEU A 30 -6.64 -8.07 -18.09
C LEU A 30 -7.69 -8.31 -17.01
N ALA A 31 -7.71 -9.47 -16.34
CA ALA A 31 -8.63 -9.77 -15.24
C ALA A 31 -8.21 -9.13 -13.92
N ILE A 32 -6.91 -8.89 -13.71
CA ILE A 32 -6.38 -8.28 -12.48
C ILE A 32 -6.36 -6.76 -12.58
N LEU A 33 -6.10 -6.24 -13.77
CA LEU A 33 -6.04 -4.80 -13.99
C LEU A 33 -7.42 -4.17 -13.71
N PRO A 34 -7.43 -3.06 -12.97
CA PRO A 34 -8.67 -2.38 -12.58
C PRO A 34 -9.32 -1.74 -13.81
N ARG A 35 -10.48 -2.26 -14.21
CA ARG A 35 -11.24 -1.80 -15.40
C ARG A 35 -12.29 -0.74 -15.10
N THR A 36 -12.78 -0.70 -13.87
CA THR A 36 -13.90 0.15 -13.44
C THR A 36 -13.45 1.14 -12.36
N PRO A 37 -14.05 2.34 -12.28
CA PRO A 37 -13.84 3.22 -11.13
C PRO A 37 -14.14 2.47 -9.83
N PHE A 38 -13.37 2.77 -8.79
CA PHE A 38 -13.49 2.08 -7.50
C PHE A 38 -14.89 2.28 -6.93
N ARG A 39 -15.61 1.17 -6.72
CA ARG A 39 -16.87 1.17 -5.97
C ARG A 39 -16.57 0.65 -4.56
N PRO A 40 -16.74 1.45 -3.50
CA PRO A 40 -16.55 0.97 -2.14
C PRO A 40 -17.55 -0.17 -1.90
N GLN A 41 -17.02 -1.37 -1.72
CA GLN A 41 -17.83 -2.52 -1.28
C GLN A 41 -17.99 -2.41 0.24
N PRO A 42 -19.20 -2.56 0.79
CA PRO A 42 -19.39 -2.52 2.22
C PRO A 42 -18.59 -3.65 2.87
N ILE A 43 -17.70 -3.28 3.80
CA ILE A 43 -16.89 -4.22 4.56
C ILE A 43 -17.83 -5.03 5.45
N ARG A 44 -18.05 -6.32 5.11
CA ARG A 44 -18.97 -7.19 5.85
C ARG A 44 -18.44 -7.56 7.25
N ARG A 45 -17.12 -7.60 7.43
CA ARG A 45 -16.43 -7.85 8.71
C ARG A 45 -15.12 -7.08 8.74
N LYS A 46 -14.86 -6.36 9.84
CA LYS A 46 -13.59 -5.65 10.06
C LYS A 46 -12.45 -6.69 10.18
N PRO A 47 -11.35 -6.55 9.42
CA PRO A 47 -10.23 -7.49 9.51
C PRO A 47 -9.51 -7.37 10.86
N ILE A 48 -8.88 -8.46 11.31
CA ILE A 48 -8.13 -8.49 12.58
C ILE A 48 -6.95 -7.52 12.56
N ALA A 49 -6.28 -7.36 11.43
CA ALA A 49 -5.30 -6.31 11.21
C ALA A 49 -5.45 -5.81 9.78
N THR A 50 -5.21 -4.51 9.57
CA THR A 50 -5.11 -3.92 8.24
C THR A 50 -3.68 -3.44 8.06
N ARG A 51 -2.93 -4.14 7.21
CA ARG A 51 -1.54 -3.78 6.93
C ARG A 51 -1.48 -2.78 5.78
N VAL A 52 -0.89 -1.62 6.03
CA VAL A 52 -0.63 -0.60 5.01
C VAL A 52 0.86 -0.52 4.73
N LEU A 53 1.24 -0.61 3.47
CA LEU A 53 2.61 -0.41 3.01
C LEU A 53 2.72 0.97 2.35
N ILE A 54 3.51 1.85 2.94
CA ILE A 54 3.68 3.25 2.55
C ILE A 54 5.05 3.38 1.91
N VAL A 55 5.10 3.76 0.63
CA VAL A 55 6.38 4.00 -0.06
C VAL A 55 6.78 5.45 0.11
N LEU A 56 7.87 5.69 0.84
CA LEU A 56 8.46 7.01 1.00
C LEU A 56 9.38 7.31 -0.19
N GLY A 57 9.18 8.48 -0.80
CA GLY A 57 10.12 9.04 -1.77
C GLY A 57 11.36 9.60 -1.07
N SER A 58 12.19 10.35 -1.80
CA SER A 58 13.26 11.16 -1.18
C SER A 58 12.93 12.64 -1.27
N GLY A 59 13.14 13.39 -0.19
CA GLY A 59 12.96 14.85 -0.15
C GLY A 59 11.49 15.30 -0.11
N GLY A 60 11.04 16.04 -1.13
CA GLY A 60 9.70 16.62 -1.19
C GLY A 60 8.57 15.58 -1.20
N HIS A 61 8.77 14.45 -1.88
CA HIS A 61 7.79 13.35 -1.90
C HIS A 61 7.56 12.75 -0.51
N THR A 62 8.60 12.68 0.33
CA THR A 62 8.47 12.20 1.72
C THR A 62 7.54 13.12 2.52
N HIS A 63 7.73 14.43 2.39
CA HIS A 63 6.89 15.42 3.06
C HIS A 63 5.43 15.37 2.58
N GLU A 64 5.23 15.30 1.26
CA GLU A 64 3.90 15.09 0.67
C GLU A 64 3.23 13.85 1.28
N MET A 65 3.98 12.73 1.42
CA MET A 65 3.43 11.49 1.96
C MET A 65 3.03 11.62 3.44
N PHE A 66 3.86 12.23 4.28
CA PHE A 66 3.51 12.43 5.69
C PHE A 66 2.34 13.39 5.87
N TYR A 67 2.20 14.40 5.01
CA TYR A 67 1.03 15.27 5.03
C TYR A 67 -0.25 14.51 4.66
N LEU A 68 -0.20 13.65 3.64
CA LEU A 68 -1.31 12.74 3.28
C LEU A 68 -1.71 11.81 4.43
N LEU A 69 -0.73 11.38 5.21
CA LEU A 69 -0.93 10.47 6.33
C LEU A 69 -1.29 11.19 7.64
N ARG A 70 -1.27 12.53 7.67
CA ARG A 70 -1.46 13.31 8.91
C ARG A 70 -2.73 12.92 9.63
N GLU A 71 -3.81 12.61 8.93
CA GLU A 71 -5.11 12.23 9.52
C GLU A 71 -5.40 10.73 9.40
N LEU A 72 -4.35 9.91 9.30
CA LEU A 72 -4.48 8.45 9.28
C LEU A 72 -5.09 7.95 10.60
N ASP A 73 -6.14 7.14 10.48
CA ASP A 73 -6.81 6.49 11.60
C ASP A 73 -6.08 5.20 12.00
N THR A 74 -5.42 5.23 13.15
CA THR A 74 -4.61 4.13 13.69
C THR A 74 -5.46 2.95 14.18
N SER A 75 -6.77 3.13 14.40
CA SER A 75 -7.68 2.02 14.75
C SER A 75 -8.03 1.15 13.53
N LYS A 76 -8.08 1.77 12.34
CA LYS A 76 -8.39 1.09 11.07
C LYS A 76 -7.15 0.50 10.44
N TYR A 77 -6.06 1.27 10.39
CA TYR A 77 -4.79 0.91 9.78
C TYR A 77 -3.81 0.48 10.85
N THR A 78 -4.01 -0.74 11.34
CA THR A 78 -3.39 -1.22 12.57
C THR A 78 -1.88 -1.42 12.45
N HIS A 79 -1.37 -1.81 11.27
CA HIS A 79 0.06 -2.03 11.06
C HIS A 79 0.58 -1.27 9.83
N ARG A 80 1.67 -0.53 9.99
CA ARG A 80 2.21 0.39 8.98
C ARG A 80 3.65 0.04 8.61
N THR A 81 3.86 -0.42 7.39
CA THR A 81 5.19 -0.68 6.84
C THR A 81 5.66 0.50 6.00
N TYR A 82 6.67 1.23 6.46
CA TYR A 82 7.31 2.30 5.69
C TYR A 82 8.43 1.73 4.83
N VAL A 83 8.34 1.87 3.51
CA VAL A 83 9.40 1.48 2.59
C VAL A 83 10.24 2.70 2.23
N VAL A 84 11.53 2.63 2.53
CA VAL A 84 12.51 3.70 2.30
C VAL A 84 13.55 3.23 1.30
N SER A 85 14.03 4.14 0.45
CA SER A 85 15.09 3.85 -0.52
C SER A 85 16.47 3.81 0.15
N SER A 86 17.37 2.94 -0.31
CA SER A 86 18.76 2.86 0.18
C SER A 86 19.47 4.21 0.07
N GLY A 87 20.11 4.64 1.17
CA GLY A 87 20.79 5.93 1.24
C GLY A 87 19.88 7.12 1.58
N ASP A 88 18.61 6.89 1.94
CA ASP A 88 17.69 7.92 2.42
C ASP A 88 17.42 7.77 3.92
N ALA A 89 18.45 7.99 4.74
CA ALA A 89 18.35 7.91 6.19
C ALA A 89 17.38 8.96 6.77
N PHE A 90 17.24 10.11 6.09
CA PHE A 90 16.35 11.18 6.50
C PHE A 90 14.88 10.75 6.45
N SER A 91 14.44 10.11 5.36
CA SER A 91 13.06 9.59 5.27
C SER A 91 12.78 8.49 6.31
N ALA A 92 13.79 7.68 6.66
CA ALA A 92 13.64 6.67 7.72
C ALA A 92 13.48 7.31 9.11
N GLN A 93 14.28 8.32 9.44
CA GLN A 93 14.15 9.06 10.70
C GLN A 93 12.79 9.76 10.80
N ARG A 94 12.35 10.40 9.70
CA ARG A 94 11.04 11.04 9.64
C ARG A 94 9.87 10.09 9.85
N ALA A 95 9.99 8.83 9.42
CA ALA A 95 8.97 7.81 9.70
C ALA A 95 8.85 7.50 11.20
N VAL A 96 9.98 7.44 11.91
CA VAL A 96 10.01 7.22 13.36
C VAL A 96 9.45 8.43 14.11
N GLU A 97 9.85 9.65 13.71
CA GLU A 97 9.31 10.90 14.27
C GLU A 97 7.79 10.97 14.09
N PHE A 98 7.29 10.67 12.89
CA PHE A 98 5.86 10.69 12.56
C PHE A 98 5.04 9.69 13.39
N GLU A 99 5.54 8.48 13.62
CA GLU A 99 4.85 7.51 14.50
C GLU A 99 4.84 7.98 15.96
N GLY A 100 5.89 8.67 16.41
CA GLY A 100 5.91 9.33 17.71
C GLY A 100 4.86 10.43 17.83
N GLU A 101 4.70 11.26 16.80
CA GLU A 101 3.64 12.28 16.73
C GLU A 101 2.23 11.67 16.76
N LEU A 102 2.02 10.56 16.04
CA LEU A 102 0.76 9.82 16.07
C LEU A 102 0.45 9.28 17.48
N GLU A 103 1.46 8.73 18.18
CA GLU A 103 1.28 8.22 19.55
C GLU A 103 0.91 9.35 20.53
N VAL A 104 1.60 10.49 20.48
CA VAL A 104 1.28 11.65 21.31
C VAL A 104 -0.14 12.15 21.04
N ARG A 105 -0.53 12.21 19.77
CA ARG A 105 -1.86 12.67 19.37
C ARG A 105 -2.96 11.73 19.86
N GLU A 106 -2.80 10.42 19.70
CA GLU A 106 -3.81 9.47 20.17
C GLU A 106 -3.92 9.49 21.71
N LYS A 107 -2.81 9.64 22.45
CA LYS A 107 -2.85 9.84 23.91
C LYS A 107 -3.61 11.12 24.29
N ALA A 108 -3.37 12.23 23.58
CA ALA A 108 -4.10 13.47 23.82
C ALA A 108 -5.61 13.34 23.49
N ARG A 109 -5.95 12.57 22.45
CA ARG A 109 -7.34 12.27 22.09
C ARG A 109 -8.05 11.43 23.14
N LEU A 110 -7.39 10.42 23.69
CA LEU A 110 -7.93 9.59 24.77
C LEU A 110 -8.19 10.41 26.04
N ARG A 111 -7.23 11.23 26.47
CA ARG A 111 -7.41 12.13 27.63
C ARG A 111 -8.60 13.07 27.45
N ARG A 112 -8.73 13.70 26.28
CA ARG A 112 -9.89 14.56 25.99
C ARG A 112 -11.20 13.78 26.02
N LYS A 113 -11.20 12.52 25.58
CA LYS A 113 -12.40 11.68 25.60
C LYS A 113 -12.79 11.32 27.04
N GLU A 114 -11.81 10.96 27.87
CA GLU A 114 -11.99 10.69 29.30
C GLU A 114 -12.53 11.95 30.01
N GLU A 115 -11.95 13.13 29.78
CA GLU A 115 -12.43 14.41 30.33
C GLU A 115 -13.88 14.72 29.93
N LEU A 116 -14.26 14.45 28.67
CA LEU A 116 -15.63 14.66 28.19
C LEU A 116 -16.62 13.64 28.78
N GLU A 117 -16.20 12.39 28.96
CA GLU A 117 -17.01 11.35 29.60
C GLU A 117 -17.24 11.68 31.08
N GLU A 118 -16.21 12.16 31.80
CA GLU A 118 -16.33 12.65 33.18
C GLU A 118 -17.27 13.86 33.28
N GLU A 119 -17.16 14.85 32.38
CA GLU A 119 -18.07 16.00 32.32
C GLU A 119 -19.51 15.61 31.98
N GLU A 120 -19.72 14.60 31.13
CA GLU A 120 -21.05 14.09 30.79
C GLU A 120 -21.67 13.34 31.97
N ASP A 121 -20.88 12.52 32.68
CA ASP A 121 -21.32 11.78 33.87
C ASP A 121 -21.70 12.74 35.01
N GLU A 122 -20.92 13.81 35.26
CA GLU A 122 -21.29 14.87 36.23
C GLU A 122 -22.60 15.58 35.85
N LYS A 123 -22.91 15.73 34.55
CA LYS A 123 -24.16 16.35 34.07
C LYS A 123 -25.34 15.37 34.08
N LEU A 124 -25.08 14.05 34.01
CA LEU A 124 -26.08 12.97 33.94
C LEU A 124 -26.54 12.45 35.31
N GLU A 125 -25.88 12.82 36.42
CA GLU A 125 -26.35 12.53 37.79
C GLU A 125 -27.77 13.08 38.10
N GLY A 126 -28.39 13.85 37.19
CA GLY A 126 -29.77 14.34 37.30
C GLY A 126 -30.84 13.66 36.42
N GLN A 127 -30.51 12.81 35.44
CA GLN A 127 -31.53 12.22 34.55
C GLN A 127 -31.25 10.75 34.22
N ASN A 128 -32.14 9.91 34.73
CA ASN A 128 -32.07 8.46 34.65
C ASN A 128 -32.13 7.94 33.20
N GLY A 129 -31.08 7.22 32.80
CA GLY A 129 -31.16 6.03 31.95
C GLY A 129 -31.38 6.23 30.45
N LYS A 130 -30.28 6.37 29.70
CA LYS A 130 -30.16 5.73 28.37
C LYS A 130 -28.83 4.99 28.28
N ILE A 131 -28.93 3.67 28.25
CA ILE A 131 -27.83 2.75 27.94
C ILE A 131 -27.35 3.08 26.52
N ALA A 132 -26.22 3.79 26.44
CA ALA A 132 -25.53 4.03 25.20
C ALA A 132 -25.08 2.67 24.64
N THR A 133 -25.52 2.36 23.42
CA THR A 133 -24.98 1.24 22.66
C THR A 133 -23.54 1.60 22.34
N GLN A 134 -22.60 1.11 23.15
CA GLN A 134 -21.18 1.26 22.91
C GLN A 134 -20.87 0.56 21.58
N ASN A 135 -20.73 1.34 20.51
CA ASN A 135 -19.99 0.89 19.36
C ASN A 135 -18.56 0.64 19.86
N GLU A 136 -18.18 -0.62 20.03
CA GLU A 136 -16.80 -1.02 20.36
C GLU A 136 -15.87 -0.54 19.23
N GLU A 137 -15.43 0.71 19.34
CA GLU A 137 -14.36 1.24 18.52
C GLU A 137 -13.07 0.54 18.94
N ARG A 138 -12.38 -0.03 17.96
CA ARG A 138 -11.11 -0.72 18.18
C ARG A 138 -10.11 0.29 18.77
N GLN A 139 -9.39 -0.13 19.81
CA GLN A 139 -8.31 0.66 20.41
C GLN A 139 -7.29 1.10 19.35
N ALA A 140 -6.79 2.33 19.49
CA ALA A 140 -5.76 2.87 18.60
C ALA A 140 -4.47 2.04 18.67
N CYS A 141 -4.01 1.57 17.52
CA CYS A 141 -2.79 0.77 17.37
C CYS A 141 -1.57 1.69 17.13
N THR A 142 -1.01 2.23 18.22
CA THR A 142 0.17 3.11 18.22
C THR A 142 1.37 2.48 18.95
N GLY A 143 2.58 2.94 18.65
CA GLY A 143 3.82 2.45 19.27
C GLY A 143 4.65 1.51 18.38
N PRO A 144 5.81 1.03 18.88
CA PRO A 144 6.81 0.32 18.08
C PRO A 144 6.31 -1.01 17.48
N ASP A 145 5.32 -1.65 18.10
CA ASP A 145 4.76 -2.92 17.63
C ASP A 145 3.82 -2.77 16.42
N HIS A 146 3.45 -1.53 16.10
CA HIS A 146 2.43 -1.22 15.09
C HIS A 146 3.02 -0.62 13.81
N TYR A 147 4.34 -0.49 13.71
CA TYR A 147 5.01 -0.06 12.50
C TYR A 147 6.36 -0.75 12.30
N ASN A 148 6.84 -0.70 11.06
CA ASN A 148 8.17 -1.18 10.72
C ASN A 148 8.74 -0.38 9.55
N VAL A 149 10.06 -0.23 9.50
CA VAL A 149 10.76 0.43 8.39
C VAL A 149 11.53 -0.62 7.59
N ALA A 150 11.22 -0.73 6.30
CA ALA A 150 11.89 -1.63 5.37
C ALA A 150 12.72 -0.82 4.36
N THR A 151 13.99 -1.20 4.20
CA THR A 151 14.88 -0.56 3.24
C THR A 151 14.94 -1.35 1.94
N VAL A 152 14.74 -0.68 0.81
CA VAL A 152 14.81 -1.25 -0.55
C VAL A 152 15.84 -0.46 -1.35
N PRO A 153 16.68 -1.08 -2.19
CA PRO A 153 17.62 -0.35 -3.04
C PRO A 153 16.88 0.64 -3.96
N ARG A 154 17.55 1.73 -4.31
CA ARG A 154 16.96 2.75 -5.18
C ARG A 154 16.82 2.20 -6.61
N ALA A 155 15.62 2.31 -7.19
CA ALA A 155 15.37 1.83 -8.57
C ALA A 155 16.27 2.49 -9.62
N ARG A 156 16.61 3.77 -9.40
CA ARG A 156 17.53 4.54 -10.24
C ARG A 156 18.36 5.50 -9.39
N HIS A 157 19.68 5.44 -9.52
CA HIS A 157 20.60 6.37 -8.88
C HIS A 157 20.62 7.73 -9.61
N ILE A 158 21.02 8.77 -8.88
CA ILE A 158 21.23 10.10 -9.46
C ILE A 158 22.38 9.99 -10.46
N TYR A 159 22.25 10.63 -11.63
CA TYR A 159 23.20 10.55 -12.75
C TYR A 159 23.34 9.16 -13.41
N GLN A 160 22.50 8.19 -13.05
CA GLN A 160 22.48 6.90 -13.74
C GLN A 160 21.90 7.03 -15.15
N SER A 161 22.59 6.43 -16.12
CA SER A 161 22.15 6.31 -17.50
C SER A 161 20.82 5.54 -17.62
N ILE A 162 20.02 5.90 -18.60
CA ILE A 162 18.74 5.22 -18.91
C ILE A 162 18.99 3.75 -19.26
N LEU A 163 20.13 3.41 -19.87
CA LEU A 163 20.45 2.04 -20.28
C LEU A 163 20.77 1.11 -19.11
N THR A 164 21.36 1.63 -18.03
CA THR A 164 21.68 0.81 -16.84
C THR A 164 20.54 0.80 -15.83
N THR A 165 19.54 1.67 -15.99
CA THR A 165 18.37 1.78 -15.11
C THR A 165 17.54 0.47 -15.02
N PRO A 166 17.34 -0.31 -16.10
CA PRO A 166 16.63 -1.58 -16.01
C PRO A 166 17.29 -2.57 -15.05
N VAL A 167 18.62 -2.61 -14.98
CA VAL A 167 19.35 -3.53 -14.09
C VAL A 167 19.12 -3.17 -12.62
N SER A 168 19.28 -1.90 -12.26
CA SER A 168 18.99 -1.44 -10.89
C SER A 168 17.50 -1.54 -10.53
N SER A 169 16.61 -1.36 -11.51
CA SER A 169 15.17 -1.52 -11.33
C SER A 169 14.79 -2.98 -11.09
N LEU A 170 15.40 -3.94 -11.78
CA LEU A 170 15.21 -5.38 -11.55
C LEU A 170 15.75 -5.81 -10.19
N TRP A 171 16.91 -5.29 -9.79
CA TRP A 171 17.45 -5.52 -8.45
C TRP A 171 16.50 -4.99 -7.36
N THR A 172 15.93 -3.80 -7.60
CA THR A 172 14.90 -3.20 -6.73
C THR A 172 13.63 -4.02 -6.69
N LEU A 173 13.20 -4.56 -7.83
CA LEU A 173 12.03 -5.43 -7.91
C LEU A 173 12.24 -6.69 -7.07
N TRP A 174 13.39 -7.35 -7.21
CA TRP A 174 13.73 -8.52 -6.41
C TRP A 174 13.72 -8.22 -4.90
N LYS A 175 14.34 -7.09 -4.51
CA LYS A 175 14.39 -6.65 -3.10
C LYS A 175 13.08 -6.04 -2.59
N SER A 176 12.09 -5.79 -3.46
CA SER A 176 10.75 -5.36 -3.05
C SER A 176 9.87 -6.51 -2.57
N PHE A 177 10.17 -7.76 -2.96
CA PHE A 177 9.37 -8.91 -2.54
C PHE A 177 9.39 -9.18 -1.04
N PRO A 178 10.52 -9.12 -0.31
CA PRO A 178 10.52 -9.32 1.14
C PRO A 178 9.52 -8.42 1.89
N PRO A 179 9.55 -7.07 1.75
CA PRO A 179 8.57 -6.23 2.44
C PRO A 179 7.13 -6.40 1.93
N LEU A 180 6.93 -6.81 0.67
CA LEU A 180 5.59 -7.11 0.14
C LEU A 180 5.04 -8.44 0.66
N LEU A 181 5.89 -9.46 0.81
CA LEU A 181 5.48 -10.79 1.22
C LEU A 181 5.27 -10.87 2.72
N ALA A 182 6.13 -10.25 3.52
CA ALA A 182 6.02 -10.26 4.98
C ALA A 182 6.45 -8.92 5.58
N ALA A 183 5.83 -8.55 6.70
CA ALA A 183 6.44 -7.56 7.58
C ALA A 183 7.66 -8.24 8.25
N PRO A 184 8.78 -7.54 8.46
CA PRO A 184 9.82 -7.98 9.39
C PRO A 184 9.14 -8.35 10.72
N PRO A 185 9.56 -9.45 11.36
CA PRO A 185 8.98 -9.83 12.64
C PRO A 185 9.29 -8.73 13.66
N LEU A 186 8.32 -8.43 14.53
CA LEU A 186 8.47 -7.41 15.59
C LEU A 186 9.64 -7.74 16.53
N LEU A 187 9.92 -9.04 16.69
CA LEU A 187 11.08 -9.59 17.37
C LEU A 187 11.86 -10.49 16.41
N PRO A 188 13.20 -10.32 16.28
CA PRO A 188 14.00 -11.20 15.43
C PRO A 188 13.86 -12.66 15.89
N ASP A 189 13.65 -13.56 14.93
CA ASP A 189 13.55 -15.03 15.08
C ASP A 189 12.38 -15.61 15.89
N GLN A 190 11.32 -14.84 16.18
CA GLN A 190 10.10 -15.40 16.78
C GLN A 190 8.96 -15.52 15.78
N SER A 191 8.28 -16.68 15.79
CA SER A 191 7.01 -16.85 15.07
C SER A 191 5.92 -15.99 15.72
N PRO A 192 4.93 -15.51 14.94
CA PRO A 192 3.85 -14.68 15.47
C PRO A 192 3.12 -15.41 16.60
N GLN A 193 3.06 -14.79 17.77
CA GLN A 193 2.40 -15.37 18.95
C GLN A 193 0.92 -15.00 18.98
N THR A 194 0.59 -13.81 18.48
CA THR A 194 -0.78 -13.30 18.45
C THR A 194 -1.42 -13.42 17.06
N PRO A 195 -2.75 -13.61 16.95
CA PRO A 195 -3.46 -13.52 15.67
C PRO A 195 -3.28 -12.16 14.98
N TYR A 196 -3.05 -11.11 15.77
CA TYR A 196 -2.70 -9.79 15.29
C TYR A 196 -1.34 -9.79 14.57
N GLU A 197 -0.29 -10.30 15.20
CA GLU A 197 1.05 -10.39 14.59
C GLU A 197 1.04 -11.22 13.31
N ALA A 198 0.32 -12.34 13.30
CA ALA A 198 0.20 -13.17 12.09
C ALA A 198 -0.46 -12.40 10.94
N ALA A 199 -1.49 -11.59 11.25
CA ALA A 199 -2.16 -10.75 10.26
C ALA A 199 -1.31 -9.54 9.85
N ALA A 200 -0.53 -8.96 10.77
CA ALA A 200 0.41 -7.87 10.51
C ALA A 200 1.61 -8.32 9.66
N GLN A 201 2.05 -9.58 9.78
CA GLN A 201 3.09 -10.20 8.97
C GLN A 201 2.60 -10.69 7.59
N ASP A 202 1.29 -10.66 7.32
CA ASP A 202 0.74 -11.09 6.05
C ASP A 202 0.95 -10.05 4.94
N LEU A 203 0.50 -10.37 3.72
CA LEU A 203 0.49 -9.43 2.59
C LEU A 203 -0.18 -8.10 2.97
N PRO A 204 0.33 -6.95 2.48
CA PRO A 204 -0.31 -5.67 2.69
C PRO A 204 -1.71 -5.67 2.09
N ASP A 205 -2.68 -5.11 2.82
CA ASP A 205 -4.02 -4.84 2.32
C ASP A 205 -3.99 -3.68 1.34
N LEU A 206 -3.21 -2.65 1.68
CA LEU A 206 -3.10 -1.39 0.94
C LEU A 206 -1.64 -1.01 0.73
N ILE A 207 -1.31 -0.55 -0.46
CA ILE A 207 -0.03 0.00 -0.86
C ILE A 207 -0.27 1.45 -1.28
N LEU A 208 0.30 2.39 -0.55
CA LEU A 208 0.21 3.82 -0.83
C LEU A 208 1.54 4.33 -1.35
N THR A 209 1.52 5.04 -2.48
CA THR A 209 2.71 5.67 -3.02
C THR A 209 2.37 6.98 -3.72
N ASN A 210 3.18 8.00 -3.50
CA ASN A 210 3.13 9.26 -4.25
C ASN A 210 4.37 9.44 -5.16
N GLY A 211 5.18 8.38 -5.22
CA GLY A 211 6.63 8.55 -5.24
C GLY A 211 7.33 8.05 -6.51
N PRO A 212 8.64 8.32 -6.61
CA PRO A 212 9.48 8.16 -7.80
C PRO A 212 9.70 6.68 -8.17
N ALA A 213 10.65 6.39 -9.06
CA ALA A 213 10.86 5.07 -9.67
C ALA A 213 10.71 3.86 -8.72
N THR A 214 11.17 3.93 -7.46
CA THR A 214 10.98 2.86 -6.46
C THR A 214 9.51 2.51 -6.20
N GLY A 215 8.62 3.50 -6.12
CA GLY A 215 7.17 3.28 -5.95
C GLY A 215 6.55 2.56 -7.14
N VAL A 216 6.99 2.90 -8.36
CA VAL A 216 6.57 2.20 -9.59
C VAL A 216 6.98 0.72 -9.55
N ILE A 217 8.21 0.44 -9.07
CA ILE A 217 8.71 -0.93 -8.95
C ILE A 217 7.96 -1.73 -7.87
N ILE A 218 7.62 -1.12 -6.74
CA ILE A 218 6.82 -1.78 -5.69
C ILE A 218 5.41 -2.10 -6.19
N VAL A 219 4.77 -1.18 -6.91
CA VAL A 219 3.47 -1.45 -7.56
C VAL A 219 3.59 -2.59 -8.56
N LEU A 220 4.66 -2.63 -9.36
CA LEU A 220 4.93 -3.76 -10.27
C LEU A 220 5.11 -5.08 -9.50
N GLY A 221 5.84 -5.08 -8.39
CA GLY A 221 5.97 -6.25 -7.51
C GLY A 221 4.62 -6.74 -7.00
N SER A 222 3.75 -5.83 -6.58
CA SER A 222 2.38 -6.15 -6.14
C SER A 222 1.51 -6.74 -7.27
N LEU A 223 1.69 -6.26 -8.51
CA LEU A 223 1.02 -6.80 -9.68
C LEU A 223 1.49 -8.22 -9.98
N ILE A 224 2.80 -8.51 -9.84
CA ILE A 224 3.35 -9.87 -10.00
C ILE A 224 2.76 -10.82 -8.95
N LEU A 225 2.67 -10.38 -7.68
CA LEU A 225 2.03 -11.18 -6.62
C LEU A 225 0.57 -11.51 -6.96
N ARG A 226 -0.19 -10.53 -7.45
CA ARG A 226 -1.59 -10.73 -7.89
C ARG A 226 -1.68 -11.62 -9.14
N PHE A 227 -0.75 -11.45 -10.09
CA PHE A 227 -0.69 -12.23 -11.34
C PHE A 227 -0.61 -13.73 -11.06
N PHE A 228 0.38 -14.13 -10.25
CA PHE A 228 0.57 -15.53 -9.85
C PHE A 228 -0.28 -15.97 -8.66
N ASN A 229 -1.11 -15.08 -8.11
CA ASN A 229 -1.91 -15.30 -6.90
C ASN A 229 -1.07 -15.84 -5.71
N LEU A 230 0.17 -15.37 -5.58
CA LEU A 230 1.09 -15.79 -4.52
C LEU A 230 0.50 -15.40 -3.16
N ARG A 231 0.50 -16.35 -2.20
CA ARG A 231 -0.16 -16.20 -0.89
C ARG A 231 -1.62 -15.71 -1.00
N GLY A 232 -2.30 -16.04 -2.10
CA GLY A 232 -3.68 -15.60 -2.35
C GLY A 232 -3.83 -14.08 -2.53
N ALA A 233 -2.81 -13.38 -3.02
CA ALA A 233 -2.85 -11.91 -3.17
C ALA A 233 -4.10 -11.42 -3.92
N ASN A 234 -4.47 -12.09 -5.01
CA ASN A 234 -5.65 -11.73 -5.79
C ASN A 234 -6.94 -12.32 -5.21
N SER A 235 -6.94 -13.59 -4.81
CA SER A 235 -8.14 -14.27 -4.29
C SER A 235 -8.62 -13.70 -2.95
N ARG A 236 -7.71 -13.21 -2.10
CA ARG A 236 -8.02 -12.56 -0.82
C ARG A 236 -8.19 -11.04 -0.93
N GLY A 237 -8.03 -10.46 -2.13
CA GLY A 237 -8.19 -9.03 -2.35
C GLY A 237 -7.10 -8.16 -1.72
N LYS A 238 -5.91 -8.72 -1.45
CA LYS A 238 -4.74 -8.03 -0.89
C LYS A 238 -4.01 -7.22 -1.96
N CYS A 239 -3.01 -6.46 -1.54
CA CYS A 239 -2.13 -5.67 -2.41
C CYS A 239 -2.92 -4.67 -3.28
N LYS A 240 -3.91 -4.00 -2.66
CA LYS A 240 -4.59 -2.88 -3.32
C LYS A 240 -3.66 -1.69 -3.36
N THR A 241 -3.66 -0.97 -4.46
CA THR A 241 -2.68 0.09 -4.73
C THR A 241 -3.39 1.43 -4.91
N VAL A 242 -2.91 2.43 -4.19
CA VAL A 242 -3.33 3.83 -4.33
C VAL A 242 -2.10 4.62 -4.71
N TYR A 243 -2.17 5.26 -5.88
CA TYR A 243 -1.18 6.24 -6.29
C TYR A 243 -1.73 7.65 -6.13
N VAL A 244 -0.98 8.51 -5.46
CA VAL A 244 -1.32 9.93 -5.33
C VAL A 244 -0.31 10.73 -6.14
N GLU A 245 -0.76 11.43 -7.17
CA GLU A 245 0.14 12.27 -7.98
C GLU A 245 0.71 13.41 -7.12
N SER A 246 1.98 13.74 -7.37
CA SER A 246 2.70 14.78 -6.61
C SER A 246 2.05 16.15 -6.76
N PHE A 247 2.10 16.94 -5.70
CA PHE A 247 1.53 18.29 -5.64
C PHE A 247 2.15 19.21 -6.70
N ALA A 248 3.43 19.01 -7.03
CA ALA A 248 4.13 19.77 -8.06
C ALA A 248 3.55 19.58 -9.49
N ARG A 249 2.70 18.58 -9.72
CA ARG A 249 2.15 18.25 -11.03
C ARG A 249 0.78 18.91 -11.23
N VAL A 250 0.79 20.15 -11.71
CA VAL A 250 -0.45 20.93 -11.91
C VAL A 250 -1.16 20.61 -13.23
N LYS A 251 -0.41 20.59 -14.35
CA LYS A 251 -0.98 20.51 -15.71
C LYS A 251 -0.83 19.15 -16.37
N THR A 252 0.20 18.39 -16.00
CA THR A 252 0.52 17.10 -16.64
C THR A 252 0.97 16.07 -15.61
N LEU A 253 0.57 14.82 -15.82
CA LEU A 253 1.00 13.68 -14.99
C LEU A 253 2.52 13.49 -15.03
N SER A 254 3.09 13.05 -13.91
CA SER A 254 4.49 12.65 -13.85
C SER A 254 4.75 11.41 -14.71
N LEU A 255 6.02 11.08 -14.97
CA LEU A 255 6.34 9.84 -15.69
C LEU A 255 5.85 8.61 -14.90
N SER A 256 6.04 8.60 -13.58
CA SER A 256 5.49 7.58 -12.69
C SER A 256 3.97 7.50 -12.79
N GLY A 257 3.28 8.65 -12.74
CA GLY A 257 1.83 8.72 -12.88
C GLY A 257 1.34 8.16 -14.21
N LYS A 258 1.99 8.52 -15.33
CA LYS A 258 1.66 7.98 -16.66
C LYS A 258 1.82 6.45 -16.74
N LEU A 259 2.87 5.90 -16.13
CA LEU A 259 3.12 4.45 -16.10
C LEU A 259 2.09 3.72 -15.24
N LEU A 260 1.73 4.30 -14.09
CA LEU A 260 0.87 3.67 -13.10
C LEU A 260 -0.62 3.84 -13.37
N LEU A 261 -1.03 4.81 -14.19
CA LEU A 261 -2.43 5.19 -14.44
C LEU A 261 -3.37 4.03 -14.79
N ARG A 262 -2.89 3.01 -15.51
CA ARG A 262 -3.69 1.81 -15.87
C ARG A 262 -3.43 0.60 -14.98
N VAL A 263 -2.47 0.69 -14.07
CA VAL A 263 -2.00 -0.42 -13.24
C VAL A 263 -2.57 -0.34 -11.83
N VAL A 264 -2.63 0.85 -11.25
CA VAL A 264 -3.05 1.03 -9.85
C VAL A 264 -4.55 0.94 -9.70
N ASP A 265 -5.02 0.46 -8.55
CA ASP A 265 -6.45 0.31 -8.27
C ASP A 265 -7.13 1.69 -8.16
N ARG A 266 -6.50 2.66 -7.48
CA ARG A 266 -6.94 4.06 -7.46
C ARG A 266 -5.82 5.02 -7.83
N PHE A 267 -6.17 6.02 -8.63
CA PHE A 267 -5.26 7.05 -9.09
C PHE A 267 -5.82 8.41 -8.67
N VAL A 268 -5.21 9.03 -7.65
CA VAL A 268 -5.65 10.28 -7.06
C VAL A 268 -4.80 11.44 -7.58
N VAL A 269 -5.45 12.53 -7.93
CA VAL A 269 -4.80 13.78 -8.35
C VAL A 269 -5.24 14.93 -7.46
N GLN A 270 -4.35 15.89 -7.28
CA GLN A 270 -4.57 17.04 -6.39
C GLN A 270 -5.03 18.31 -7.12
N TRP A 271 -5.09 18.26 -8.45
CA TRP A 271 -5.46 19.40 -9.30
C TRP A 271 -6.62 19.03 -10.21
N GLU A 272 -7.63 19.89 -10.28
CA GLU A 272 -8.83 19.70 -11.11
C GLU A 272 -8.47 19.55 -12.60
N ALA A 273 -7.43 20.24 -13.09
CA ALA A 273 -6.95 20.13 -14.46
C ALA A 273 -6.47 18.72 -14.86
N LEU A 274 -6.23 17.84 -13.88
CA LEU A 274 -5.82 16.45 -14.08
C LEU A 274 -6.97 15.45 -13.89
N GLU A 275 -8.16 15.92 -13.50
CA GLU A 275 -9.34 15.08 -13.35
C GLU A 275 -9.66 14.36 -14.66
N GLY A 276 -10.04 13.08 -14.58
CA GLY A 276 -10.41 12.29 -15.74
C GLY A 276 -9.25 11.97 -16.70
N LYS A 277 -8.00 12.36 -16.43
CA LYS A 277 -6.85 11.95 -17.24
C LYS A 277 -6.78 10.42 -17.35
N GLY A 278 -6.70 9.94 -18.59
CA GLY A 278 -6.74 8.51 -18.92
C GLY A 278 -8.00 7.78 -18.48
N GLY A 279 -9.09 8.50 -18.22
CA GLY A 279 -10.39 7.95 -17.81
C GLY A 279 -10.45 7.41 -16.38
N ARG A 280 -9.42 7.66 -15.56
CA ARG A 280 -9.28 7.04 -14.22
C ARG A 280 -8.80 7.97 -13.11
N ALA A 281 -8.26 9.14 -13.43
CA ALA A 281 -7.75 10.06 -12.42
C ALA A 281 -8.90 10.70 -11.62
N GLU A 282 -8.88 10.51 -10.31
CA GLU A 282 -9.86 11.00 -9.34
C GLU A 282 -9.33 12.28 -8.67
N PHE A 283 -10.02 13.40 -8.83
CA PHE A 283 -9.68 14.65 -8.12
C PHE A 283 -10.25 14.64 -6.70
N TRP A 284 -9.40 14.88 -5.71
CA TRP A 284 -9.77 14.88 -4.28
C TRP A 284 -9.44 16.20 -3.57
N GLY A 285 -9.13 17.25 -4.33
CA GLY A 285 -8.67 18.52 -3.78
C GLY A 285 -7.18 18.52 -3.43
N VAL A 286 -6.77 19.59 -2.74
CA VAL A 286 -5.41 19.77 -2.25
C VAL A 286 -5.23 18.92 -1.00
N LEU A 287 -4.42 17.87 -1.11
CA LEU A 287 -4.22 16.90 -0.05
C LEU A 287 -2.90 17.09 0.71
N VAL A 288 -2.01 17.95 0.20
CA VAL A 288 -0.70 18.33 0.77
C VAL A 288 -0.68 19.81 1.10
#